data_AF-A0A3D4EJJ3-F1
#
_entry.id   AF-A0A3D4EJJ3-F1
#
_cell.length_a   1.000
_cell.length_b   1.000
_cell.length_c   1.000
_cell.angle_alpha   90.00
_cell.angle_beta   90.00
_cell.angle_gamma   90.00
#
_symmetry.space_group_name_H-M   'P 1'
#
loop_
_entity.id
_entity.type
_entity.pdbx_description
1 polymer ?
#
loop_
_entity_poly.entity_id
_entity_poly.type
_entity_poly.pdbx_seq_one_letter_code
_entity_poly.pdbx_strand_id
1 'polypeptide(L)'
;MFEDHDTFRLALSPEGTRKKVDHWKTGFYYIALKAQVPILPITMDFGKKEHRIGRPFYPTGDCERDLRQLQLFFKNVEGKFPERS
;
A
#
# COMPACT_ATOMS: atom_id res chain seq x y z
N MET A 1 6.75 20.54 -3.95
CA MET A 1 7.22 19.33 -3.23
C MET A 1 7.55 18.18 -4.18
N PHE A 2 6.80 17.99 -5.27
CA PHE A 2 7.18 17.04 -6.34
C PHE A 2 8.03 17.64 -7.48
N GLU A 3 8.01 18.97 -7.66
CA GLU A 3 8.71 19.65 -8.77
C GLU A 3 10.20 19.96 -8.52
N ASP A 4 10.73 19.71 -7.32
CA ASP A 4 12.08 20.15 -6.91
C ASP A 4 13.08 18.98 -6.71
N HIS A 5 12.66 17.74 -6.98
CA HIS A 5 13.50 16.55 -6.80
C HIS A 5 13.40 15.63 -8.02
N ASP A 6 14.55 15.23 -8.58
CA ASP A 6 14.66 14.25 -9.68
C ASP A 6 13.92 12.93 -9.39
N THR A 7 13.74 12.54 -8.12
CA THR A 7 12.92 11.38 -7.75
C THR A 7 12.39 11.51 -6.32
N PHE A 8 11.06 11.44 -6.15
CA PHE A 8 10.41 11.42 -4.85
C PHE A 8 9.67 10.09 -4.63
N ARG A 9 9.83 9.48 -3.45
CA ARG A 9 9.16 8.24 -3.05
C ARG A 9 8.50 8.42 -1.70
N LEU A 10 7.22 8.12 -1.61
CA LEU A 10 6.44 8.19 -0.37
C LEU A 10 5.94 6.79 -0.01
N ALA A 11 6.35 6.30 1.16
CA ALA A 11 5.88 5.02 1.70
C ALA A 11 4.80 5.28 2.75
N LEU A 12 3.62 4.70 2.56
CA LEU A 12 2.49 4.79 3.48
C LEU A 12 1.96 3.40 3.77
N SER A 13 1.76 3.08 5.04
CA SER A 13 0.96 1.92 5.44
C SER A 13 -0.51 2.25 5.21
N PRO A 14 -1.29 1.39 4.50
CA PRO A 14 -2.70 1.65 4.25
C PRO A 14 -3.55 1.66 5.54
N GLU A 15 -3.06 1.05 6.62
CA GLU A 15 -3.65 1.09 7.97
C GLU A 15 -3.59 2.51 8.60
N GLY A 16 -2.58 3.30 8.25
CA GLY A 16 -2.37 4.67 8.75
C GLY A 16 -2.04 4.80 10.24
N THR A 17 -1.96 3.71 11.00
CA THR A 17 -1.61 3.70 12.43
C THR A 17 -0.58 2.60 12.74
N ARG A 18 -0.29 2.36 14.03
CA ARG A 18 0.48 1.18 14.51
C ARG A 18 -0.44 0.13 15.16
N LYS A 19 -1.75 0.32 15.05
CA LYS A 19 -2.79 -0.53 15.64
C LYS A 19 -3.59 -1.15 14.50
N LYS A 20 -4.01 -2.39 14.71
CA LYS A 20 -4.92 -3.08 13.79
C LYS A 20 -6.16 -2.22 13.52
N VAL A 21 -6.51 -2.08 12.24
CA VAL A 21 -7.71 -1.39 11.78
C VAL A 21 -8.53 -2.33 10.90
N ASP A 22 -9.86 -2.25 11.03
CA ASP A 22 -10.78 -3.04 10.19
C ASP A 22 -10.83 -2.53 8.74
N HIS A 23 -10.50 -1.26 8.52
CA HIS A 23 -10.58 -0.61 7.21
C HIS A 23 -9.33 0.18 6.88
N TRP A 24 -8.86 0.03 5.64
CA TRP A 24 -7.74 0.82 5.12
C TRP A 24 -8.13 2.29 4.97
N LYS A 25 -7.21 3.18 5.36
CA LYS A 25 -7.30 4.60 5.04
C LYS A 25 -7.04 4.79 3.55
N THR A 26 -7.90 5.55 2.89
CA THR A 26 -7.84 5.76 1.43
C THR A 26 -6.99 6.95 1.00
N GLY A 27 -6.35 7.66 1.95
CA GLY A 27 -5.55 8.84 1.66
C GLY A 27 -4.42 8.58 0.65
N PHE A 28 -3.69 7.47 0.79
CA PHE A 28 -2.61 7.11 -0.15
C PHE A 28 -3.14 6.93 -1.59
N TYR A 29 -4.35 6.36 -1.72
CA TYR A 29 -4.99 6.13 -3.01
C TYR A 29 -5.34 7.44 -3.70
N TYR A 30 -5.96 8.38 -2.97
CA TYR A 30 -6.30 9.69 -3.53
C TYR A 30 -5.07 10.57 -3.81
N ILE A 31 -4.00 10.43 -3.03
CA ILE A 31 -2.72 11.08 -3.32
C ILE A 31 -2.19 10.57 -4.67
N ALA A 32 -2.12 9.25 -4.84
CA ALA A 32 -1.62 8.64 -6.08
C ALA A 32 -2.49 9.00 -7.29
N LEU A 33 -3.82 8.95 -7.15
CA LEU A 33 -4.78 9.32 -8.19
C LEU A 33 -4.62 10.80 -8.60
N LYS A 34 -4.56 11.73 -7.64
CA LYS A 34 -4.42 13.17 -7.93
C LYS A 34 -3.06 13.52 -8.51
N ALA A 35 -2.00 12.88 -8.04
CA ALA A 35 -0.64 13.11 -8.53
C ALA A 35 -0.33 12.32 -9.81
N GLN A 36 -1.25 11.46 -10.29
CA GLN A 36 -1.07 10.59 -11.46
C GLN A 36 0.20 9.71 -11.37
N VAL A 37 0.52 9.24 -10.16
CA VAL A 37 1.66 8.36 -9.89
C VAL A 37 1.21 6.94 -9.56
N PRO A 38 2.00 5.91 -9.88
CA PRO A 38 1.65 4.55 -9.52
C PRO A 38 1.82 4.29 -8.02
N ILE A 39 1.02 3.36 -7.50
CA ILE A 39 1.16 2.75 -6.19
C ILE A 39 2.01 1.50 -6.35
N LEU A 40 3.07 1.36 -5.55
CA LEU A 40 3.90 0.15 -5.53
C LEU A 40 3.62 -0.63 -4.23
N PRO A 41 2.83 -1.71 -4.25
CA PRO A 41 2.54 -2.47 -3.05
C PRO A 41 3.76 -3.31 -2.66
N ILE A 42 4.13 -3.27 -1.38
CA ILE A 42 5.28 -3.98 -0.82
C ILE A 42 4.81 -4.70 0.44
N THR A 43 5.14 -6.00 0.54
CA THR A 43 4.83 -6.80 1.73
C THR A 43 6.10 -7.21 2.45
N MET A 44 5.99 -7.36 3.77
CA MET A 44 7.01 -7.98 4.60
C MET A 44 6.40 -9.23 5.22
N ASP A 45 6.70 -10.40 4.64
CA ASP A 45 6.20 -11.68 5.12
C ASP A 45 7.23 -12.27 6.09
N PHE A 46 6.93 -12.19 7.38
CA PHE A 46 7.81 -12.69 8.44
C PHE A 46 7.71 -14.20 8.62
N GLY A 47 6.61 -14.83 8.21
CA GLY A 47 6.45 -16.28 8.21
C GLY A 47 7.42 -16.95 7.23
N LYS A 48 7.60 -16.33 6.06
CA LYS A 48 8.54 -16.79 5.02
C LYS A 48 9.90 -16.09 5.03
N LYS A 49 10.06 -15.02 5.81
CA LYS A 49 11.25 -14.14 5.83
C LYS A 49 11.57 -13.57 4.44
N GLU A 50 10.53 -13.17 3.70
CA GLU A 50 10.66 -12.63 2.36
C GLU A 50 9.98 -11.26 2.21
N HIS A 51 10.49 -10.46 1.27
CA HIS A 51 9.84 -9.24 0.83
C HIS A 51 9.27 -9.47 -0.57
N ARG A 52 7.98 -9.15 -0.76
CA ARG A 52 7.37 -9.17 -2.09
C ARG A 52 7.11 -7.75 -2.53
N ILE A 53 7.63 -7.40 -3.69
CA ILE A 53 7.40 -6.12 -4.35
C ILE A 53 6.47 -6.39 -5.52
N GLY A 54 5.30 -5.76 -5.51
CA GLY A 54 4.33 -5.90 -6.58
C GLY A 54 4.71 -5.11 -7.82
N ARG A 55 3.89 -5.23 -8.86
CA ARG A 55 4.00 -4.38 -10.04
C ARG A 55 3.42 -2.99 -9.74
N PRO A 56 3.89 -1.93 -10.43
CA PRO A 56 3.26 -0.62 -10.36
C PRO A 56 1.76 -0.72 -10.65
N PHE A 57 0.94 -0.21 -9.75
CA PHE A 57 -0.51 -0.18 -9.85
C PHE A 57 -0.97 1.25 -10.10
N TYR A 58 -1.66 1.49 -11.21
CA TYR A 58 -2.21 2.81 -11.52
C TYR A 58 -3.67 2.88 -11.10
N PRO A 59 -4.03 3.78 -10.15
CA PRO A 59 -5.42 3.99 -9.75
C PRO A 59 -6.32 4.31 -10.94
N THR A 60 -7.43 3.59 -11.05
CA THR A 60 -8.44 3.74 -12.11
C THR A 60 -9.46 4.83 -11.79
N GLY A 61 -9.56 5.22 -10.51
CA GLY A 61 -10.61 6.10 -9.99
C GLY A 61 -11.70 5.33 -9.25
N ASP A 62 -11.86 4.04 -9.50
CA ASP A 62 -12.75 3.15 -8.73
C ASP A 62 -12.02 2.64 -7.48
N CYS A 63 -12.12 3.42 -6.41
CA CYS A 63 -11.41 3.17 -5.15
C CYS A 63 -11.72 1.79 -4.56
N GLU A 64 -12.99 1.36 -4.57
CA GLU A 64 -13.36 0.07 -4.00
C GLU A 64 -12.76 -1.09 -4.79
N ARG A 65 -12.88 -1.06 -6.11
CA ARG A 65 -12.33 -2.10 -6.98
C ARG A 65 -10.81 -2.20 -6.86
N ASP A 66 -10.15 -1.05 -6.88
CA ASP A 66 -8.69 -0.96 -6.83
C ASP A 66 -8.16 -1.41 -5.47
N LEU A 67 -8.82 -1.01 -4.37
CA LEU A 67 -8.46 -1.46 -3.03
C LEU A 67 -8.61 -2.97 -2.89
N ARG A 68 -9.66 -3.59 -3.44
CA ARG A 68 -9.79 -5.06 -3.45
C ARG A 68 -8.62 -5.72 -4.18
N GLN A 69 -8.22 -5.18 -5.32
CA GLN A 69 -7.06 -5.70 -6.08
C GLN A 69 -5.76 -5.55 -5.30
N LEU A 70 -5.54 -4.41 -4.66
CA LEU A 70 -4.37 -4.17 -3.82
C LEU A 70 -4.38 -5.10 -2.60
N GLN A 71 -5.51 -5.30 -1.94
CA GLN A 71 -5.64 -6.20 -0.78
C GLN A 71 -5.29 -7.66 -1.12
N LEU A 72 -5.63 -8.13 -2.33
CA LEU A 72 -5.26 -9.47 -2.77
C LEU A 72 -3.74 -9.70 -2.76
N PHE A 73 -2.94 -8.66 -2.96
CA PHE A 73 -1.47 -8.76 -2.89
C PHE A 73 -0.97 -9.07 -1.46
N PHE A 74 -1.69 -8.62 -0.45
CA PHE A 74 -1.36 -8.83 0.96
C PHE A 74 -1.96 -10.13 1.52
N LYS A 75 -2.71 -10.88 0.71
CA LYS A 75 -3.27 -12.17 1.13
C LYS A 75 -2.15 -13.14 1.52
N ASN A 76 -2.35 -13.83 2.64
CA ASN A 76 -1.42 -14.80 3.24
C ASN A 76 -0.05 -14.23 3.63
N VAL A 77 0.05 -12.91 3.85
CA VAL A 77 1.26 -12.30 4.42
C VAL A 77 1.13 -12.32 5.92
N GLU A 78 2.15 -12.86 6.60
CA GLU A 78 2.21 -12.83 8.06
C GLU A 78 3.08 -11.67 8.54
N GLY A 79 2.49 -10.78 9.34
CA GLY A 79 3.23 -9.70 10.00
C GLY A 79 4.10 -10.22 11.14
N LYS A 80 5.15 -9.49 11.51
CA LYS A 80 6.04 -9.85 12.63
C LYS A 80 5.30 -10.06 13.95
N PHE A 81 4.21 -9.32 14.14
CA PHE A 81 3.31 -9.41 15.29
C PHE A 81 1.89 -9.64 14.76
N PRO A 82 1.47 -10.90 14.54
CA PRO A 82 0.18 -11.24 13.93
C PRO A 82 -1.02 -10.65 14.67
N GLU A 83 -0.91 -10.49 15.99
CA GLU A 83 -1.91 -9.85 16.85
C GLU A 83 -2.17 -8.37 16.50
N ARG A 84 -1.24 -7.71 15.78
CA ARG A 84 -1.30 -6.28 15.41
C ARG A 84 -1.49 -6.05 13.91
N SER A 85 -1.62 -7.11 13.11
CA SER A 85 -1.67 -7.07 11.64
C SER A 85 -3.02 -7.48 11.08
#